data_AF-A0AAU5H4K6-F1
#
_entry.id   AF-A0AAU5H4K6-F1
#
_cell.length_a   1.000
_cell.length_b   1.000
_cell.length_c   1.000
_cell.angle_alpha   90.00
_cell.angle_beta   90.00
_cell.angle_gamma   90.00
#
_symmetry.space_group_name_H-M   'P 1'
#
loop_
_entity.id
_entity.type
_entity.pdbx_description
1 polymer ?
#
loop_
_entity_poly.entity_id
_entity_poly.type
_entity_poly.pdbx_seq_one_letter_code
_entity_poly.pdbx_strand_id
1 'polypeptide(L)'
;MTQERDDSQEPRWIRTCFVSTPDGDVISAFAIDGRRYADARQAQRVYDEASAEMGRRWAAWEWEDRIASPDEPPSRLPSWEEYRVDLDAKHPVPGG
;
A
#
# COMPACT_ATOMS: atom_id res chain seq x y z
N MET A 1 26.26 -4.41 -5.55
CA MET A 1 25.83 -5.46 -4.61
C MET A 1 24.34 -5.63 -4.83
N THR A 2 23.94 -6.57 -5.67
CA THR A 2 22.53 -6.88 -5.91
C THR A 2 22.16 -7.93 -4.88
N GLN A 3 21.46 -7.51 -3.83
CA GLN A 3 20.96 -8.43 -2.82
C GLN A 3 19.89 -9.27 -3.52
N GLU A 4 20.23 -10.51 -3.85
CA GLU A 4 19.30 -11.55 -4.28
C GLU A 4 18.27 -11.68 -3.16
N ARG A 5 17.15 -10.97 -3.32
CA ARG A 5 16.00 -11.15 -2.45
C ARG A 5 15.53 -12.56 -2.68
N ASP A 6 15.61 -13.38 -1.63
CA ASP A 6 15.02 -14.70 -1.55
C ASP A 6 13.52 -14.56 -1.88
N ASP A 7 13.18 -14.73 -3.17
CA ASP A 7 11.84 -14.57 -3.73
C ASP A 7 10.90 -15.70 -3.26
N SER A 8 11.45 -16.67 -2.51
CA SER A 8 10.77 -17.81 -1.90
C SER A 8 10.34 -17.59 -0.45
N GLN A 9 10.72 -16.48 0.19
CA GLN A 9 10.18 -16.11 1.50
C GLN A 9 8.81 -15.45 1.34
N GLU A 10 7.81 -16.00 2.03
CA GLU A 10 6.50 -15.37 2.16
C GLU A 10 6.68 -13.90 2.57
N PRO A 11 6.05 -12.94 1.87
CA PRO A 11 6.21 -11.53 2.19
C PRO A 11 5.60 -11.21 3.57
N ARG A 12 6.44 -11.24 4.61
CA ARG A 12 6.07 -10.91 6.01
C ARG A 12 6.20 -9.44 6.30
N TRP A 13 5.83 -8.58 5.37
CA TRP A 13 5.88 -7.14 5.54
C TRP A 13 4.47 -6.55 5.48
N ILE A 14 4.26 -5.46 6.19
CA ILE A 14 3.11 -4.60 6.05
C ILE A 14 3.64 -3.23 5.65
N ARG A 15 3.11 -2.68 4.55
CA ARG A 15 3.37 -1.31 4.12
C ARG A 15 2.12 -0.48 4.33
N THR A 16 2.20 0.54 5.16
CA THR A 16 1.10 1.47 5.40
C THR A 16 1.34 2.74 4.60
N CYS A 17 0.36 3.14 3.80
CA CYS A 17 0.40 4.40 3.08
C CYS A 17 -0.21 5.51 3.94
N PHE A 18 0.52 6.61 4.05
CA PHE A 18 0.06 7.83 4.70
C PHE A 18 -0.08 8.91 3.64
N VAL A 19 -1.14 9.71 3.75
CA VAL A 19 -1.34 10.89 2.90
C VAL A 19 -1.51 12.12 3.76
N SER A 20 -0.98 13.24 3.27
CA SER A 20 -1.26 14.53 3.85
C SER A 20 -2.47 15.15 3.17
N THR A 21 -3.47 15.51 3.97
CA THR A 21 -4.65 16.22 3.52
C THR A 21 -4.32 17.71 3.26
N PRO A 22 -5.16 18.44 2.50
CA PRO A 22 -4.97 19.88 2.26
C PRO A 22 -4.94 20.73 3.54
N ASP A 23 -5.62 20.28 4.60
CA ASP A 23 -5.62 20.91 5.92
C ASP A 23 -4.32 20.67 6.70
N GLY A 24 -3.43 19.82 6.19
CA GLY A 24 -2.13 19.52 6.80
C GLY A 24 -2.13 18.29 7.72
N ASP A 25 -3.27 17.63 7.91
CA ASP A 25 -3.36 16.38 8.67
C ASP A 25 -2.75 15.22 7.88
N VAL A 26 -1.99 14.36 8.58
CA VAL A 26 -1.48 13.10 8.04
C VAL A 26 -2.41 11.97 8.47
N ILE A 27 -2.95 11.24 7.50
CA ILE A 27 -3.88 10.14 7.75
C ILE A 27 -3.31 8.83 7.19
N SER A 28 -3.53 7.73 7.91
CA SER A 28 -3.28 6.37 7.41
C SER A 28 -4.37 5.99 6.40
N ALA A 29 -4.03 5.99 5.12
CA ALA A 29 -4.99 5.78 4.04
C ALA A 29 -5.36 4.31 3.89
N PHE A 30 -4.35 3.45 3.71
CA PHE A 30 -4.53 2.02 3.48
C PHE A 30 -3.25 1.25 3.85
N ALA A 31 -3.35 -0.07 3.93
CA ALA A 31 -2.20 -0.94 4.13
C ALA A 31 -2.14 -2.07 3.09
N ILE A 32 -0.93 -2.41 2.69
CA ILE A 32 -0.61 -3.60 1.91
C ILE A 32 0.05 -4.59 2.87
N ASP A 33 -0.69 -5.63 3.24
CA ASP A 33 -0.15 -6.76 4.01
C ASP A 33 0.34 -7.82 3.02
N GLY A 34 1.66 -7.99 2.96
CA GLY A 34 2.31 -8.97 2.10
C GLY A 34 1.75 -10.38 2.29
N ARG A 35 1.40 -10.75 3.52
CA ARG A 35 0.91 -12.09 3.88
C ARG A 35 -0.41 -12.47 3.20
N ARG A 36 -1.12 -11.50 2.60
CA ARG A 36 -2.36 -11.73 1.85
C ARG A 36 -2.12 -12.21 0.42
N TYR A 37 -0.88 -12.19 -0.06
CA TYR A 37 -0.53 -12.56 -1.43
C TYR A 37 0.20 -13.90 -1.46
N ALA A 38 0.09 -14.61 -2.59
CA ALA A 38 0.70 -15.93 -2.76
C ALA A 38 2.23 -15.87 -2.73
N ASP A 39 2.81 -14.76 -3.20
CA ASP A 39 4.25 -14.59 -3.34
C ASP A 39 4.65 -13.10 -3.28
N ALA A 40 5.95 -12.87 -3.04
CA ALA A 40 6.52 -11.54 -2.93
C ALA A 40 6.32 -10.72 -4.20
N ARG A 41 6.34 -11.36 -5.37
CA ARG A 41 6.15 -10.70 -6.66
C ARG A 41 4.73 -10.15 -6.82
N GLN A 42 3.71 -10.90 -6.42
CA GLN A 42 2.33 -10.42 -6.43
C GLN A 42 2.15 -9.23 -5.47
N ALA A 43 2.67 -9.34 -4.24
CA ALA A 43 2.61 -8.24 -3.27
C ALA A 43 3.34 -6.98 -3.78
N GLN A 44 4.50 -7.16 -4.42
CA GLN A 44 5.28 -6.07 -5.00
C GLN A 44 4.53 -5.39 -6.15
N ARG A 45 3.85 -6.13 -7.03
CA ARG A 45 3.02 -5.54 -8.10
C ARG A 45 1.92 -4.63 -7.55
N VAL A 46 1.24 -5.05 -6.49
CA VAL A 46 0.21 -4.21 -5.85
C VAL A 46 0.81 -2.95 -5.26
N TYR A 47 1.99 -3.05 -4.63
CA TYR A 47 2.71 -1.88 -4.14
C TYR A 47 3.10 -0.91 -5.26
N ASP A 48 3.61 -1.42 -6.40
CA ASP A 48 4.01 -0.57 -7.53
C ASP A 48 2.80 0.13 -8.15
N GLU A 49 1.67 -0.56 -8.31
CA GLU A 49 0.41 0.03 -8.76
C GLU A 49 -0.05 1.15 -7.80
N ALA A 50 -0.10 0.83 -6.50
CA ALA A 50 -0.51 1.77 -5.48
C ALA A 50 0.40 3.00 -5.46
N SER A 51 1.73 2.82 -5.46
CA SER A 51 2.69 3.93 -5.43
C SER A 51 2.57 4.83 -6.67
N ALA A 52 2.36 4.24 -7.86
CA ALA A 52 2.17 5.00 -9.08
C ALA A 52 0.89 5.85 -9.03
N GLU A 53 -0.22 5.29 -8.55
CA GLU A 53 -1.49 6.01 -8.42
C GLU A 53 -1.42 7.09 -7.33
N MET A 54 -0.81 6.80 -6.18
CA MET A 54 -0.60 7.79 -5.12
C MET A 54 0.27 8.95 -5.61
N GLY A 55 1.37 8.66 -6.32
CA GLY A 55 2.21 9.68 -6.94
C GLY A 55 1.53 10.53 -8.00
N ARG A 56 0.48 10.03 -8.64
CA ARG A 56 -0.32 10.81 -9.60
C ARG A 56 -1.36 11.70 -8.93
N ARG A 57 -1.96 11.23 -7.83
CA ARG A 57 -3.15 11.86 -7.22
C ARG A 57 -2.83 12.72 -6.01
N TRP A 58 -1.76 12.42 -5.28
CA TRP A 58 -1.42 13.08 -4.01
C TRP A 58 -0.10 13.84 -4.13
N ALA A 59 -0.11 15.11 -3.70
CA ALA A 59 1.09 15.95 -3.67
C ALA A 59 2.07 15.56 -2.55
N ALA A 60 1.55 15.02 -1.45
CA ALA A 60 2.31 14.58 -0.29
C ALA A 60 1.76 13.25 0.22
N TRP A 61 2.59 12.22 0.14
CA TRP A 61 2.29 10.88 0.61
C TRP A 61 3.59 10.16 0.98
N GLU A 62 3.51 9.22 1.92
CA GLU A 62 4.66 8.50 2.46
C GLU A 62 4.30 7.03 2.70
N TRP A 63 5.33 6.18 2.71
CA TRP A 63 5.22 4.78 3.10
C TRP A 63 5.90 4.57 4.45
N GLU A 64 5.26 3.79 5.31
CA GLU A 64 5.93 3.14 6.43
C GLU A 64 5.96 1.63 6.17
N ASP A 65 7.15 1.05 6.20
CA ASP A 65 7.34 -0.39 6.13
C ASP A 65 7.66 -0.98 7.50
N ARG A 66 7.02 -2.12 7.79
CA ARG A 66 7.34 -2.92 8.97
C ARG A 66 7.25 -4.41 8.67
N ILE A 67 7.97 -5.20 9.46
CA ILE A 67 7.85 -6.65 9.43
C ILE A 67 6.65 -7.06 10.28
N ALA A 68 5.75 -7.84 9.70
CA ALA A 68 4.60 -8.42 10.37
C ALA A 68 5.05 -9.61 11.22
N SER A 69 4.60 -9.64 12.48
CA SER A 69 4.76 -10.85 13.29
C SER A 69 3.79 -11.93 12.81
N PRO A 70 4.17 -13.22 12.89
CA PRO A 70 3.31 -14.32 12.43
C PRO A 70 1.97 -14.38 13.17
N ASP A 71 1.96 -14.05 14.46
CA ASP A 71 0.75 -14.04 15.31
C ASP A 71 -0.01 -12.70 15.29
N GLU A 72 0.48 -11.69 14.56
CA GLU A 72 -0.18 -10.40 14.53
C GLU A 72 -1.46 -10.47 13.68
N PRO A 73 -2.60 -9.95 14.17
CA PRO A 73 -3.81 -9.87 13.37
C PRO A 73 -3.60 -9.05 12.09
N PRO A 74 -4.43 -9.29 11.05
CA PRO A 74 -4.39 -8.47 9.84
C PRO A 74 -4.63 -7.00 10.17
N SER A 75 -4.04 -6.12 9.37
CA SER A 75 -4.24 -4.68 9.51
C SER A 75 -5.73 -4.33 9.50
N ARG A 76 -6.13 -3.41 10.39
CA ARG A 76 -7.51 -2.86 10.42
C ARG A 76 -7.73 -1.78 9.37
N LEU A 77 -6.66 -1.33 8.70
CA LEU A 77 -6.73 -0.39 7.60
C LEU A 77 -7.31 -1.08 6.36
N PRO A 78 -7.98 -0.33 5.46
CA PRO A 78 -8.45 -0.89 4.20
C PRO A 78 -7.27 -1.41 3.38
N SER A 79 -7.54 -2.40 2.54
CA SER A 79 -6.59 -2.82 1.50
C SER A 79 -6.47 -1.76 0.39
N TRP A 80 -5.44 -1.86 -0.43
CA TRP A 80 -5.31 -1.00 -1.62
C TRP A 80 -6.54 -1.08 -2.53
N GLU A 81 -7.10 -2.27 -2.76
CA GLU A 81 -8.26 -2.45 -3.64
C GLU A 81 -9.50 -1.74 -3.08
N GLU A 82 -9.77 -1.89 -1.78
CA GLU A 82 -10.87 -1.19 -1.10
C GLU A 82 -10.68 0.31 -1.14
N TYR A 83 -9.46 0.78 -0.86
CA TYR A 83 -9.13 2.20 -0.91
C TYR A 83 -9.26 2.76 -2.32
N ARG A 84 -8.83 2.03 -3.36
CA ARG A 84 -8.94 2.46 -4.76
C ARG A 84 -10.40 2.63 -5.18
N VAL A 85 -11.29 1.73 -4.75
CA VAL A 85 -12.74 1.84 -5.01
C VAL A 85 -13.32 3.08 -4.32
N ASP A 86 -12.99 3.31 -3.05
CA ASP A 86 -13.42 4.50 -2.32
C ASP A 86 -12.86 5.79 -2.94
N LEU A 87 -11.60 5.76 -3.38
CA LEU A 87 -10.92 6.87 -4.00
C LEU A 87 -11.54 7.24 -5.35
N ASP A 88 -11.90 6.25 -6.17
CA ASP A 88 -12.60 6.47 -7.44
C ASP A 88 -14.01 7.04 -7.23
N ALA A 89 -14.73 6.56 -6.20
CA ALA A 89 -16.05 7.05 -5.86
C ALA A 89 -16.04 8.51 -5.35
N LYS A 90 -15.02 8.91 -4.58
CA LYS A 90 -14.91 10.26 -3.99
C LYS A 90 -14.22 11.26 -4.92
N HIS A 91 -13.24 10.81 -5.68
CA HIS A 91 -12.48 11.60 -6.63
C HIS A 91 -12.48 10.91 -7.99
N PRO A 92 -13.61 10.97 -8.72
CA PRO A 92 -13.69 10.40 -10.05
C PRO A 92 -12.65 11.11 -10.91
N VAL A 93 -11.72 10.35 -11.49
CA VAL A 93 -10.84 10.89 -12.52
C VAL A 93 -11.73 11.38 -13.66
N PRO A 94 -11.74 12.67 -14.03
CA PRO A 94 -12.46 13.10 -15.22
C PRO A 94 -11.85 12.34 -16.40
N GLY A 95 -12.69 11.60 -17.12
CA GLY A 95 -12.28 10.70 -18.20
C GLY A 95 -11.32 11.36 -19.19
N GLY A 96 -10.32 10.59 -19.62
CA GLY A 96 -9.47 10.93 -20.75
C GLY A 96 -10.22 10.97 -22.08
#